data_AF-A0A7Z7HW13-F1
#
_entry.id   AF-A0A7Z7HW13-F1
#
_cell.length_a   1.000
_cell.length_b   1.000
_cell.length_c   1.000
_cell.angle_alpha   90.00
_cell.angle_beta   90.00
_cell.angle_gamma   90.00
#
_symmetry.space_group_name_H-M   'P 1'
#
loop_
_entity.id
_entity.type
_entity.pdbx_description
1 polymer ?
#
loop_
_entity_poly.entity_id
_entity_poly.type
_entity_poly.pdbx_seq_one_letter_code
_entity_poly.pdbx_strand_id
1 'polypeptide(L)'
;MNFEEKLKERLRRNGKRLYHREGQELEFKEQFNLAALADYFKDFAAFSNNRGGFLIFGVKDSPREIAGLSDKSKAQFEKVDPEKITGYLLELFSSEIRWEQGSIDVDEMFCGAFYIWPSEAKPVIARKDEGKIIKNGDIYYRYGGRTQKIQSAELESIVNHRIEQNNQSWLNLMAKIGRAGPQNAAILDTERGMIERDSSQVLVLDDDLVGKLKSTSPHLQ
;
A
#
# COMPACT_ATOMS: atom_id res chain seq x y z
N MET A 1 12.51 14.99 -2.21
CA MET A 1 12.10 15.40 -0.86
C MET A 1 12.16 14.17 0.04
N ASN A 2 13.03 14.18 1.05
CA ASN A 2 13.20 13.08 2.01
C ASN A 2 11.96 12.97 2.94
N PHE A 3 11.78 11.85 3.66
CA PHE A 3 10.65 11.61 4.57
C PHE A 3 10.46 12.77 5.56
N GLU A 4 11.52 13.20 6.23
CA GLU A 4 11.48 14.28 7.22
C GLU A 4 11.01 15.62 6.62
N GLU A 5 11.44 15.94 5.40
CA GLU A 5 11.02 17.16 4.70
C GLU A 5 9.52 17.12 4.38
N LYS A 6 9.02 15.97 3.91
CA LYS A 6 7.58 15.77 3.67
C LYS A 6 6.79 15.91 4.96
N LEU A 7 7.27 15.29 6.05
CA LEU A 7 6.64 15.36 7.36
C LEU A 7 6.60 16.80 7.89
N LYS A 8 7.73 17.52 7.79
CA LYS A 8 7.83 18.92 8.19
C LYS A 8 6.86 19.80 7.42
N GLU A 9 6.68 19.58 6.11
CA GLU A 9 5.68 20.32 5.33
C GLU A 9 4.25 20.01 5.81
N ARG A 10 3.92 18.75 6.11
CA ARG A 10 2.59 18.41 6.68
C ARG A 10 2.33 19.06 8.04
N LEU A 11 3.40 19.32 8.81
CA LEU A 11 3.36 20.02 10.10
C LEU A 11 3.57 21.54 10.00
N ARG A 12 3.54 22.11 8.79
CA ARG A 12 3.69 23.56 8.59
C ARG A 12 2.58 24.33 9.31
N ARG A 13 2.97 25.38 10.03
CA ARG A 13 2.06 26.24 10.80
C ARG A 13 1.58 27.45 9.99
N ASN A 14 0.37 27.91 10.33
CA ASN A 14 -0.18 29.21 10.00
C ASN A 14 -0.62 29.87 11.32
N GLY A 15 0.28 30.65 11.93
CA GLY A 15 0.12 31.14 13.30
C GLY A 15 0.20 29.98 14.31
N LYS A 16 -0.80 29.85 15.19
CA LYS A 16 -0.85 28.77 16.20
C LYS A 16 -1.37 27.43 15.65
N ARG A 17 -2.03 27.44 14.48
CA ARG A 17 -2.68 26.26 13.89
C ARG A 17 -1.85 25.65 12.77
N LEU A 18 -2.09 24.40 12.46
CA LEU A 18 -1.55 23.77 11.25
C LEU A 18 -2.20 24.34 9.98
N TYR A 19 -1.38 24.50 8.93
CA TYR A 19 -1.82 24.91 7.60
C TYR A 19 -2.64 23.81 6.93
N HIS A 20 -2.17 22.56 7.03
CA HIS A 20 -2.86 21.39 6.48
C HIS A 20 -3.97 20.90 7.40
N ARG A 21 -5.03 20.35 6.79
CA ARG A 21 -6.15 19.70 7.47
C ARG A 21 -6.16 18.22 7.13
N GLU A 22 -6.78 17.43 8.00
CA GLU A 22 -7.05 16.02 7.72
C GLU A 22 -7.85 15.86 6.43
N GLY A 23 -7.59 14.76 5.74
CA GLY A 23 -8.18 14.48 4.44
C GLY A 23 -7.87 13.08 3.98
N GLN A 24 -7.87 12.89 2.67
CA GLN A 24 -7.65 11.57 2.07
C GLN A 24 -6.21 11.04 2.28
N GLU A 25 -5.23 11.94 2.41
CA GLU A 25 -3.79 11.61 2.49
C GLU A 25 -3.16 12.02 3.82
N LEU A 26 -3.97 12.48 4.79
CA LEU A 26 -3.48 12.97 6.08
C LEU A 26 -4.49 12.69 7.20
N GLU A 27 -4.01 12.12 8.29
CA GLU A 27 -4.73 11.88 9.55
C GLU A 27 -3.86 12.37 10.70
N PHE A 28 -4.45 13.10 11.65
CA PHE A 28 -3.80 13.53 12.87
C PHE A 28 -4.32 12.73 14.07
N LYS A 29 -3.41 12.37 14.97
CA LYS A 29 -3.73 11.79 16.26
C LYS A 29 -2.98 12.57 17.33
N GLU A 30 -3.62 12.76 18.48
CA GLU A 30 -2.97 13.48 19.57
C GLU A 30 -1.86 12.65 20.21
N GLN A 31 -2.13 11.37 20.48
CA GLN A 31 -1.19 10.45 21.10
C GLN A 31 -1.16 9.12 20.35
N PHE A 32 0.01 8.49 20.35
CA PHE A 32 0.20 7.09 19.96
C PHE A 32 -0.13 6.16 21.13
N ASN A 33 -0.84 5.07 20.86
CA ASN A 33 -1.10 4.01 21.82
C ASN A 33 -0.98 2.65 21.15
N LEU A 34 -0.04 1.82 21.64
CA LEU A 34 0.19 0.47 21.11
C LEU A 34 -1.06 -0.43 21.20
N ALA A 35 -1.95 -0.21 22.17
CA ALA A 35 -3.20 -0.98 22.28
C ALA A 35 -4.23 -0.64 21.19
N ALA A 36 -4.04 0.46 20.46
CA ALA A 36 -4.91 0.92 19.38
C ALA A 36 -4.37 0.56 17.97
N LEU A 37 -3.43 -0.38 17.86
CA LEU A 37 -2.83 -0.77 16.59
C LEU A 37 -3.87 -1.19 15.54
N ALA A 38 -4.95 -1.87 15.95
CA ALA A 38 -6.02 -2.26 15.02
C ALA A 38 -6.69 -1.06 14.33
N ASP A 39 -6.88 0.06 15.05
CA ASP A 39 -7.40 1.30 14.47
C ASP A 39 -6.41 1.89 13.46
N TYR A 40 -5.12 1.89 13.79
CA TYR A 40 -4.07 2.36 12.89
C TYR A 40 -3.95 1.48 11.65
N PHE A 41 -4.05 0.16 11.79
CA PHE A 41 -4.00 -0.79 10.66
C PHE A 41 -5.19 -0.63 9.72
N LYS A 42 -6.35 -0.25 10.25
CA LYS A 42 -7.50 0.14 9.43
C LYS A 42 -7.20 1.41 8.61
N ASP A 43 -6.57 2.41 9.23
CA ASP A 43 -6.10 3.62 8.51
C ASP A 43 -5.03 3.27 7.47
N PHE A 44 -4.10 2.34 7.77
CA PHE A 44 -3.08 1.86 6.83
C PHE A 44 -3.71 1.26 5.58
N ALA A 45 -4.64 0.33 5.74
CA ALA A 45 -5.36 -0.26 4.61
C ALA A 45 -6.10 0.80 3.79
N ALA A 46 -6.70 1.78 4.46
CA ALA A 46 -7.44 2.85 3.81
C ALA A 46 -6.56 3.82 3.01
N PHE A 47 -5.38 4.19 3.54
CA PHE A 47 -4.38 4.95 2.79
C PHE A 47 -3.83 4.15 1.61
N SER A 48 -3.53 2.87 1.84
CA SER A 48 -2.95 1.98 0.83
C SER A 48 -3.91 1.73 -0.34
N ASN A 49 -5.22 1.61 -0.07
CA ASN A 49 -6.27 1.55 -1.10
C ASN A 49 -6.48 2.87 -1.84
N ASN A 50 -6.04 3.98 -1.26
CA ASN A 50 -6.11 5.30 -1.86
C ASN A 50 -4.72 5.72 -2.40
N ARG A 51 -4.31 6.97 -2.27
CA ARG A 51 -3.05 7.51 -2.84
C ARG A 51 -1.86 7.40 -1.87
N GLY A 52 -2.00 6.61 -0.80
CA GLY A 52 -1.10 6.67 0.35
C GLY A 52 -1.41 7.89 1.24
N GLY A 53 -0.60 8.08 2.27
CA GLY A 53 -0.78 9.22 3.16
C GLY A 53 0.01 9.14 4.45
N PHE A 54 -0.13 10.17 5.26
CA PHE A 54 0.50 10.30 6.57
C PHE A 54 -0.50 10.08 7.69
N LEU A 55 -0.13 9.25 8.66
CA LEU A 55 -0.72 9.18 9.99
C LEU A 55 0.25 9.82 10.98
N ILE A 56 -0.06 11.02 11.44
CA ILE A 56 0.85 11.84 12.26
C ILE A 56 0.33 11.92 13.70
N PHE A 57 1.22 11.68 14.66
CA PHE A 57 0.96 11.75 16.08
C PHE A 57 1.57 13.01 16.71
N GLY A 58 0.97 13.49 17.81
CA GLY A 58 1.40 14.71 18.50
C GLY A 58 0.64 15.96 18.09
N VAL A 59 -0.52 15.82 17.44
CA VAL A 59 -1.37 16.93 16.98
C VAL A 59 -2.77 16.79 17.56
N LYS A 60 -3.25 17.84 18.22
CA LYS A 60 -4.60 17.87 18.82
C LYS A 60 -5.69 17.88 17.76
N ASP A 61 -6.84 17.29 18.07
CA ASP A 61 -8.01 17.31 17.19
C ASP A 61 -8.67 18.71 17.16
N SER A 62 -8.80 19.35 18.33
CA SER A 62 -9.36 20.70 18.45
C SER A 62 -8.80 21.48 19.66
N PRO A 63 -8.20 22.67 19.46
CA PRO A 63 -7.75 23.22 18.19
C PRO A 63 -6.58 22.41 17.61
N ARG A 64 -6.46 22.38 16.27
CA ARG A 64 -5.43 21.63 15.52
C ARG A 64 -4.04 22.24 15.67
N GLU A 65 -3.46 22.02 16.85
CA GLU A 65 -2.17 22.54 17.31
C GLU A 65 -1.22 21.38 17.59
N ILE A 66 0.07 21.62 17.35
CA ILE A 66 1.12 20.68 17.72
C ILE A 66 1.22 20.69 19.24
N ALA A 67 1.08 19.52 19.85
CA ALA A 67 1.21 19.31 21.29
C ALA A 67 2.37 18.36 21.64
N GLY A 68 2.84 17.59 20.65
CA GLY A 68 3.82 16.54 20.85
C GLY A 68 3.24 15.29 21.52
N LEU A 69 4.00 14.20 21.43
CA LEU A 69 3.73 13.00 22.19
C LEU A 69 4.15 13.19 23.64
N SER A 70 3.32 12.71 24.57
CA SER A 70 3.74 12.53 25.97
C SER A 70 4.89 11.53 26.05
N ASP A 71 5.71 11.59 27.12
CA ASP A 71 6.85 10.68 27.29
C ASP A 71 6.47 9.20 27.17
N LYS A 72 5.32 8.83 27.74
CA LYS A 72 4.77 7.48 27.63
C LYS A 72 4.47 7.11 26.18
N SER A 73 3.83 8.01 25.45
CA SER A 73 3.44 7.78 24.06
C SER A 73 4.65 7.75 23.12
N LYS A 74 5.60 8.66 23.32
CA LYS A 74 6.90 8.68 22.63
C LYS A 74 7.65 7.36 22.83
N ALA A 75 7.80 6.92 24.08
CA ALA A 75 8.48 5.66 24.40
C ALA A 75 7.77 4.43 23.80
N GLN A 76 6.45 4.46 23.64
CA GLN A 76 5.72 3.40 22.93
C GLN A 76 5.95 3.44 21.42
N PHE A 77 5.95 4.65 20.83
CA PHE A 77 6.17 4.85 19.40
C PHE A 77 7.58 4.42 18.98
N GLU A 78 8.60 4.78 19.75
CA GLU A 78 10.00 4.39 19.48
C GLU A 78 10.26 2.88 19.66
N LYS A 79 9.43 2.19 20.46
CA LYS A 79 9.50 0.73 20.65
C LYS A 79 8.74 -0.06 19.58
N VAL A 80 8.11 0.61 18.63
CA VAL A 80 7.48 -0.06 17.49
C VAL A 80 8.54 -0.85 16.75
N ASP A 81 8.28 -2.14 16.59
CA ASP A 81 9.13 -3.07 15.87
C ASP A 81 8.56 -3.22 14.44
N PRO A 82 9.25 -2.72 13.40
CA PRO A 82 8.75 -2.74 12.04
C PRO A 82 8.47 -4.14 11.50
N GLU A 83 9.26 -5.14 11.92
CA GLU A 83 9.09 -6.53 11.49
C GLU A 83 7.77 -7.09 12.05
N LYS A 84 7.50 -6.84 13.33
CA LYS A 84 6.24 -7.27 13.96
C LYS A 84 5.02 -6.61 13.33
N ILE A 85 5.05 -5.29 13.11
CA ILE A 85 3.94 -4.59 12.45
C ILE A 85 3.72 -5.16 11.04
N THR A 86 4.78 -5.35 10.27
CA THR A 86 4.68 -5.89 8.91
C THR A 86 4.10 -7.31 8.92
N GLY A 87 4.54 -8.16 9.86
CA GLY A 87 3.96 -9.49 10.08
C GLY A 87 2.45 -9.43 10.37
N TYR A 88 2.03 -8.57 11.29
CA TYR A 88 0.60 -8.37 11.58
C TYR A 88 -0.19 -7.90 10.36
N LEU A 89 0.34 -6.95 9.58
CA LEU A 89 -0.33 -6.44 8.37
C LEU A 89 -0.48 -7.55 7.31
N LEU A 90 0.54 -8.38 7.10
CA LEU A 90 0.50 -9.50 6.14
C LEU A 90 -0.52 -10.58 6.54
N GLU A 91 -0.69 -10.82 7.83
CA GLU A 91 -1.74 -11.71 8.32
C GLU A 91 -3.15 -11.10 8.19
N LEU A 92 -3.27 -9.79 8.39
CA LEU A 92 -4.55 -9.08 8.39
C LEU A 92 -5.08 -8.80 6.98
N PHE A 93 -4.21 -8.59 6.00
CA PHE A 93 -4.61 -8.04 4.70
C PHE A 93 -4.14 -8.87 3.49
N SER A 94 -4.80 -8.65 2.35
CA SER A 94 -4.61 -9.43 1.13
C SER A 94 -3.34 -9.13 0.35
N SER A 95 -2.75 -7.97 0.62
CA SER A 95 -1.63 -7.42 -0.13
C SER A 95 -0.63 -6.84 0.87
N GLU A 96 0.64 -6.79 0.48
CA GLU A 96 1.63 -6.08 1.27
C GLU A 96 1.25 -4.60 1.39
N ILE A 97 1.20 -4.10 2.62
CA ILE A 97 1.07 -2.69 2.91
C ILE A 97 2.46 -2.16 3.24
N ARG A 98 3.07 -1.47 2.28
CA ARG A 98 4.35 -0.79 2.48
C ARG A 98 4.16 0.48 3.31
N TRP A 99 5.01 0.65 4.32
CA TRP A 99 4.97 1.79 5.22
C TRP A 99 6.36 2.14 5.74
N GLU A 100 6.53 3.38 6.20
CA GLU A 100 7.76 3.89 6.81
C GLU A 100 7.42 4.62 8.11
N GLN A 101 8.29 4.50 9.11
CA GLN A 101 8.20 5.25 10.36
C GLN A 101 9.23 6.37 10.36
N GLY A 102 8.85 7.51 10.92
CA GLY A 102 9.82 8.53 11.27
C GLY A 102 9.27 9.51 12.29
N SER A 103 10.10 10.48 12.67
CA SER A 103 9.76 11.47 13.67
C SER A 103 10.47 12.78 13.40
N ILE A 104 9.97 13.86 13.99
CA ILE A 104 10.60 15.17 13.96
C ILE A 104 10.26 15.93 15.24
N ASP A 105 11.21 16.71 15.75
CA ASP A 105 10.96 17.69 16.80
C ASP A 105 10.55 19.02 16.18
N VAL A 106 9.36 19.52 16.53
CA VAL A 106 8.86 20.84 16.09
C VAL A 106 8.66 21.70 17.31
N ASP A 107 9.50 22.72 17.48
CA ASP A 107 9.52 23.59 18.66
C ASP A 107 9.63 22.77 19.97
N GLU A 108 10.61 21.87 20.03
CA GLU A 108 10.87 20.97 21.17
C GLU A 108 9.78 19.92 21.44
N MET A 109 8.73 19.88 20.63
CA MET A 109 7.66 18.87 20.71
C MET A 109 7.90 17.73 19.73
N PHE A 110 8.10 16.52 20.29
CA PHE A 110 8.31 15.32 19.50
C PHE A 110 7.02 14.89 18.79
N CYS A 111 7.06 14.80 17.46
CA CYS A 111 5.98 14.29 16.62
C CYS A 111 6.44 13.02 15.89
N GLY A 112 5.67 11.94 16.04
CA GLY A 112 5.89 10.69 15.30
C GLY A 112 4.98 10.61 14.09
N ALA A 113 5.38 9.89 13.05
CA ALA A 113 4.53 9.65 11.88
C ALA A 113 4.77 8.28 11.27
N PHE A 114 3.71 7.73 10.70
CA PHE A 114 3.79 6.68 9.70
C PHE A 114 3.43 7.26 8.34
N TYR A 115 4.23 6.93 7.33
CA TYR A 115 3.86 7.15 5.94
C TYR A 115 3.47 5.81 5.33
N ILE A 116 2.30 5.75 4.71
CA ILE A 116 1.77 4.55 4.09
C ILE A 116 1.77 4.78 2.58
N TRP A 117 2.40 3.86 1.86
CA TRP A 117 2.47 3.89 0.40
C TRP A 117 1.16 3.40 -0.21
N PRO A 118 0.73 3.96 -1.37
CA PRO A 118 -0.35 3.35 -2.14
C PRO A 118 0.05 1.93 -2.54
N SER A 119 -0.86 0.96 -2.38
CA SER A 119 -0.62 -0.40 -2.85
C SER A 119 -0.55 -0.42 -4.38
N GLU A 120 0.37 -1.22 -4.91
CA GLU A 120 0.43 -1.54 -6.34
C GLU A 120 -0.69 -2.53 -6.72
N ALA A 121 -1.13 -3.35 -5.76
CA ALA A 121 -2.13 -4.39 -5.93
C ALA A 121 -3.43 -4.09 -5.16
N LYS A 122 -4.12 -3.00 -5.53
CA LYS A 122 -5.42 -2.60 -4.96
C LYS A 122 -6.58 -3.41 -5.55
N PRO A 123 -7.60 -3.84 -4.78
CA PRO A 123 -7.79 -3.47 -3.40
C PRO A 123 -7.02 -4.39 -2.43
N VAL A 124 -6.59 -3.78 -1.34
CA VAL A 124 -6.16 -4.41 -0.10
C VAL A 124 -7.41 -4.77 0.70
N ILE A 125 -7.66 -6.06 0.85
CA ILE A 125 -8.85 -6.66 1.47
C ILE A 125 -8.45 -7.25 2.82
N ALA A 126 -9.25 -7.05 3.87
CA ALA A 126 -9.03 -7.73 5.15
C ALA A 126 -9.28 -9.24 5.02
N ARG A 127 -8.31 -10.07 5.44
CA ARG A 127 -8.36 -11.54 5.39
C ARG A 127 -8.93 -12.19 6.65
N LYS A 128 -8.88 -11.49 7.78
CA LYS A 128 -9.37 -11.96 9.07
C LYS A 128 -10.01 -10.82 9.86
N ASP A 129 -10.79 -11.19 10.87
CA ASP A 129 -11.31 -10.24 11.84
C ASP A 129 -10.22 -9.82 12.82
N GLU A 130 -10.16 -8.54 13.16
CA GLU A 130 -9.38 -8.01 14.29
C GLU A 130 -10.33 -7.24 15.21
N GLY A 131 -10.77 -7.93 16.26
CA GLY A 131 -11.76 -7.43 17.19
C GLY A 131 -13.04 -6.94 16.50
N LYS A 132 -13.45 -5.70 16.81
CA LYS A 132 -14.63 -5.04 16.22
C LYS A 132 -14.25 -4.01 15.13
N ILE A 133 -12.96 -3.82 14.88
CA ILE A 133 -12.44 -2.71 14.07
C ILE A 133 -12.25 -3.13 12.61
N ILE A 134 -11.60 -4.29 12.41
CA ILE A 134 -11.35 -4.89 11.09
C ILE A 134 -12.20 -6.16 10.96
N LYS A 135 -12.85 -6.33 9.82
CA LYS A 135 -13.71 -7.47 9.50
C LYS A 135 -13.28 -8.13 8.20
N ASN A 136 -13.25 -9.45 8.19
CA ASN A 136 -12.92 -10.25 7.03
C ASN A 136 -13.79 -9.87 5.83
N GLY A 137 -13.16 -9.70 4.66
CA GLY A 137 -13.79 -9.33 3.40
C GLY A 137 -14.01 -7.83 3.21
N ASP A 138 -13.86 -7.03 4.27
CA ASP A 138 -13.99 -5.58 4.14
C ASP A 138 -12.76 -4.97 3.44
N ILE A 139 -13.04 -3.94 2.64
CA ILE A 139 -12.06 -3.04 2.06
C ILE A 139 -12.25 -1.68 2.72
N TYR A 140 -11.20 -1.12 3.29
CA TYR A 140 -11.23 0.20 3.91
C TYR A 140 -10.70 1.27 2.94
N TYR A 141 -11.30 2.46 3.01
CA TYR A 141 -10.97 3.60 2.16
C TYR A 141 -11.19 4.91 2.92
N ARG A 142 -10.40 5.94 2.60
CA ARG A 142 -10.51 7.28 3.22
C ARG A 142 -11.35 8.25 2.39
N TYR A 143 -12.34 8.85 3.05
CA TYR A 143 -13.20 9.90 2.50
C TYR A 143 -13.18 11.13 3.41
N GLY A 144 -12.70 12.27 2.90
CA GLY A 144 -12.81 13.56 3.60
C GLY A 144 -12.29 13.58 5.04
N GLY A 145 -11.25 12.79 5.35
CA GLY A 145 -10.67 12.68 6.69
C GLY A 145 -11.18 11.51 7.53
N ARG A 146 -12.08 10.66 7.01
CA ARG A 146 -12.62 9.50 7.73
C ARG A 146 -12.32 8.20 7.01
N THR A 147 -11.95 7.19 7.79
CA THR A 147 -11.77 5.82 7.31
C THR A 147 -13.06 5.02 7.47
N GLN A 148 -13.58 4.50 6.35
CA GLN A 148 -14.82 3.70 6.32
C GLN A 148 -14.70 2.58 5.28
N LYS A 149 -15.74 1.76 5.12
CA LYS A 149 -15.79 0.78 4.05
C LYS A 149 -15.80 1.48 2.69
N ILE A 150 -15.13 0.89 1.71
CA ILE A 150 -15.12 1.39 0.35
C ILE A 150 -16.56 1.47 -0.20
N GLN A 151 -16.84 2.54 -0.93
CA GLN A 151 -18.10 2.70 -1.64
C GLN A 151 -17.97 2.14 -3.06
N SER A 152 -19.12 1.91 -3.69
CA SER A 152 -19.19 1.27 -5.01
C SER A 152 -18.37 2.00 -6.06
N ALA A 153 -18.36 3.34 -6.07
CA ALA A 153 -17.66 4.14 -7.06
C ALA A 153 -16.14 3.91 -7.04
N GLU A 154 -15.52 3.95 -5.85
CA GLU A 154 -14.07 3.70 -5.73
C GLU A 154 -13.72 2.25 -6.02
N LEU A 155 -14.56 1.31 -5.59
CA LEU A 155 -14.34 -0.11 -5.88
C LEU A 155 -14.42 -0.38 -7.39
N GLU A 156 -15.43 0.14 -8.07
CA GLU A 156 -15.60 0.05 -9.52
C GLU A 156 -14.41 0.69 -10.25
N SER A 157 -13.94 1.86 -9.80
CA SER A 157 -12.75 2.49 -10.34
C SER A 157 -11.51 1.60 -10.23
N ILE A 158 -11.32 0.91 -9.12
CA ILE A 158 -10.20 -0.03 -8.92
C ILE A 158 -10.33 -1.24 -9.87
N VAL A 159 -11.53 -1.81 -9.99
CA VAL A 159 -11.80 -2.95 -10.89
C VAL A 159 -11.53 -2.56 -12.35
N ASN A 160 -12.06 -1.42 -12.80
CA ASN A 160 -11.86 -0.92 -14.16
C ASN A 160 -10.38 -0.63 -14.43
N HIS A 161 -9.65 -0.09 -13.44
CA HIS A 161 -8.22 0.14 -13.58
C HIS A 161 -7.44 -1.17 -13.80
N ARG A 162 -7.77 -2.23 -13.06
CA ARG A 162 -7.16 -3.56 -13.26
C ARG A 162 -7.47 -4.13 -14.64
N ILE A 163 -8.71 -4.02 -15.10
CA ILE A 163 -9.13 -4.47 -16.44
C ILE A 163 -8.32 -3.72 -17.50
N GLU A 164 -8.19 -2.40 -17.37
CA GLU A 164 -7.43 -1.58 -18.30
C GLU A 164 -5.94 -1.93 -18.32
N GLN A 165 -5.30 -2.13 -17.16
CA GLN A 165 -3.91 -2.57 -17.09
C GLN A 165 -3.69 -3.93 -17.78
N ASN A 166 -4.61 -4.86 -17.59
CA ASN A 166 -4.59 -6.15 -18.28
C ASN A 166 -4.75 -5.98 -19.79
N ASN A 167 -5.71 -5.16 -20.24
CA ASN A 167 -5.93 -4.89 -21.66
C ASN A 167 -4.71 -4.23 -22.32
N GLN A 168 -4.06 -3.28 -21.66
CA GLN A 168 -2.84 -2.65 -22.16
C GLN A 168 -1.70 -3.65 -22.28
N SER A 169 -1.57 -4.58 -21.33
CA SER A 169 -0.58 -5.65 -21.39
C SER A 169 -0.80 -6.56 -22.61
N TRP A 170 -2.06 -6.90 -22.89
CA TRP A 170 -2.45 -7.63 -24.10
C TRP A 170 -2.16 -6.86 -25.40
N LEU A 171 -2.55 -5.59 -25.47
CA LEU A 171 -2.27 -4.75 -26.64
C LEU A 171 -0.77 -4.61 -26.90
N ASN A 172 0.03 -4.44 -25.85
CA ASN A 172 1.48 -4.37 -25.95
C ASN A 172 2.08 -5.68 -26.50
N LEU A 173 1.56 -6.83 -26.06
CA LEU A 173 1.96 -8.13 -26.60
C LEU A 173 1.61 -8.25 -28.08
N MET A 174 0.37 -7.93 -28.46
CA MET A 174 -0.08 -7.99 -29.85
C MET A 174 0.71 -7.02 -30.76
N ALA A 175 1.03 -5.81 -30.27
CA ALA A 175 1.86 -4.86 -30.99
C ALA A 175 3.30 -5.40 -31.21
N LYS A 176 3.88 -6.08 -30.21
CA LYS A 176 5.19 -6.74 -30.35
C LYS A 176 5.15 -7.85 -31.40
N ILE A 177 4.10 -8.69 -31.38
CA ILE A 177 3.89 -9.76 -32.38
C ILE A 177 3.72 -9.15 -33.79
N GLY A 178 2.89 -8.10 -33.93
CA GLY A 178 2.68 -7.43 -35.21
C GLY A 178 3.96 -6.82 -35.79
N ARG A 179 4.84 -6.25 -34.96
CA ARG A 179 6.15 -5.73 -35.39
C ARG A 179 7.15 -6.83 -35.77
N ALA A 180 7.18 -7.92 -35.01
CA ALA A 180 8.05 -9.07 -35.31
C ALA A 180 7.56 -9.86 -36.54
N GLY A 181 6.27 -9.77 -36.86
CA GLY A 181 5.55 -10.63 -37.79
C GLY A 181 5.00 -11.86 -37.04
N PRO A 182 3.69 -12.20 -37.16
CA PRO A 182 3.10 -13.38 -36.52
C PRO A 182 3.87 -14.66 -36.82
N GLN A 183 4.36 -14.80 -38.06
CA GLN A 183 5.18 -15.93 -38.50
C GLN A 183 6.49 -16.06 -37.74
N ASN A 184 6.98 -15.02 -37.06
CA ASN A 184 8.23 -15.02 -36.27
C ASN A 184 7.97 -15.07 -34.76
N ALA A 185 6.70 -15.14 -34.33
CA ALA A 185 6.34 -15.29 -32.92
C ALA A 185 6.24 -16.78 -32.56
N ALA A 186 6.74 -17.14 -31.38
CA ALA A 186 6.57 -18.47 -30.79
C ALA A 186 5.95 -18.31 -29.40
N ILE A 187 5.01 -19.20 -29.06
CA ILE A 187 4.36 -19.24 -27.75
C ILE A 187 5.11 -20.25 -26.89
N LEU A 188 5.61 -19.80 -25.75
CA LEU A 188 6.17 -20.68 -24.72
C LEU A 188 5.07 -20.98 -23.69
N ASP A 189 4.57 -22.21 -23.69
CA ASP A 189 3.75 -22.74 -22.60
C ASP A 189 4.67 -23.21 -21.47
N THR A 190 4.79 -22.40 -20.43
CA THR A 190 5.62 -22.69 -19.26
C THR A 190 5.02 -23.74 -18.32
N GLU A 191 3.73 -24.04 -18.42
CA GLU A 191 3.11 -25.10 -17.64
C GLU A 191 3.42 -26.48 -18.24
N ARG A 192 3.38 -26.57 -19.57
CA ARG A 192 3.67 -27.81 -20.32
C ARG A 192 5.12 -27.93 -20.76
N GLY A 193 5.93 -26.87 -20.64
CA GLY A 193 7.33 -26.86 -21.08
C GLY A 193 7.48 -26.92 -22.61
N MET A 194 6.53 -26.36 -23.36
CA MET A 194 6.46 -26.51 -24.82
C MET A 194 6.61 -25.16 -25.51
N ILE A 195 7.33 -25.14 -26.63
CA ILE A 195 7.40 -23.98 -27.53
C ILE A 195 6.69 -24.33 -28.83
N GLU A 196 5.64 -23.58 -29.14
CA GLU A 196 4.82 -23.75 -30.33
C GLU A 196 4.97 -22.56 -31.27
N ARG A 197 5.03 -22.83 -32.57
CA ARG A 197 4.99 -21.83 -33.65
C ARG A 197 4.03 -22.35 -34.72
N ASP A 198 3.04 -21.55 -35.04
CA ASP A 198 1.89 -21.96 -35.84
C ASP A 198 1.23 -23.23 -35.25
N SER A 199 1.07 -24.28 -36.05
CA SER A 199 0.56 -25.61 -35.66
C SER A 199 1.67 -26.66 -35.51
N SER A 200 2.93 -26.21 -35.40
CA SER A 200 4.09 -27.08 -35.28
C SER A 200 4.70 -26.92 -33.88
N GLN A 201 4.83 -28.03 -33.15
CA GLN A 201 5.71 -28.06 -31.97
C GLN A 201 7.15 -27.81 -32.46
N VAL A 202 7.75 -26.71 -32.02
CA VAL A 202 9.12 -26.34 -32.41
C VAL A 202 10.14 -27.00 -31.50
N LEU A 203 9.83 -27.09 -30.20
CA LEU A 203 10.73 -27.66 -29.20
C LEU A 203 9.94 -28.09 -27.96
N VAL A 204 10.22 -29.30 -27.47
CA VAL A 204 9.83 -29.76 -26.14
C VAL A 204 11.04 -29.56 -25.24
N LEU A 205 10.89 -28.80 -24.16
CA LEU A 205 11.96 -28.58 -23.20
C LEU A 205 11.97 -29.73 -22.19
N ASP A 206 13.17 -30.22 -21.89
CA ASP A 206 13.44 -31.13 -20.77
C ASP A 206 12.95 -30.51 -19.44
N ASP A 207 12.37 -31.33 -18.56
CA ASP A 207 11.89 -30.95 -17.23
C ASP A 207 12.92 -30.16 -16.40
N ASP A 208 14.22 -30.45 -16.55
CA ASP A 208 15.31 -29.71 -15.88
C ASP A 208 15.46 -28.27 -16.39
N LEU A 209 15.21 -28.03 -17.69
CA LEU A 209 15.21 -26.70 -18.31
C LEU A 209 13.95 -25.92 -17.95
N VAL A 210 12.80 -26.60 -17.85
CA VAL A 210 11.54 -26.03 -17.36
C VAL A 210 11.70 -25.56 -15.91
N GLY A 211 12.37 -26.34 -15.05
CA GLY A 211 12.68 -25.95 -13.67
C GLY A 211 13.52 -24.67 -13.57
N LYS A 212 14.47 -24.47 -14.50
CA LYS A 212 15.32 -23.27 -14.54
C LYS A 212 14.62 -22.02 -15.10
N LEU A 213 13.66 -22.19 -16.01
CA LEU A 213 12.85 -21.07 -16.53
C LEU A 213 11.84 -20.58 -15.48
N LYS A 214 11.28 -21.49 -14.68
CA LYS A 214 10.43 -21.14 -13.53
C LYS A 214 11.20 -20.36 -12.46
N SER A 215 12.50 -20.61 -12.27
CA SER A 215 13.33 -19.91 -11.29
C SER A 215 13.91 -18.58 -11.78
N THR A 216 13.90 -18.29 -13.08
CA THR A 216 14.40 -17.03 -13.68
C THR A 216 13.31 -16.01 -13.98
N SER A 217 12.03 -16.37 -13.84
CA SER A 217 10.97 -15.36 -13.68
C SER A 217 11.20 -14.66 -12.33
N PRO A 218 11.66 -13.41 -12.30
CA PRO A 218 11.77 -12.69 -11.04
C PRO A 218 10.37 -12.63 -10.45
N HIS A 219 10.29 -12.87 -9.15
CA HIS A 219 9.09 -12.69 -8.33
C HIS A 219 8.23 -11.52 -8.84
N LEU A 220 7.15 -11.85 -9.56
CA LEU A 220 5.92 -11.07 -9.48
C LEU A 220 5.35 -11.36 -8.09
N GLN A 221 5.95 -10.75 -7.08
CA GLN A 221 5.32 -10.48 -5.80
C GLN A 221 4.79 -9.06 -5.84
#